data_AF-A0A285C499-F1
#
_entry.id   AF-A0A285C499-F1
#
_cell.length_a   1.000
_cell.length_b   1.000
_cell.length_c   1.000
_cell.angle_alpha   90.00
_cell.angle_beta   90.00
_cell.angle_gamma   90.00
#
_symmetry.space_group_name_H-M   'P 1'
#
loop_
_entity.id
_entity.type
_entity.pdbx_description
1 polymer ?
#
loop_
_entity_poly.entity_id
_entity_poly.type
_entity_poly.pdbx_seq_one_letter_code
_entity_poly.pdbx_strand_id
1 'polypeptide(L)'
;MTTEQTDQTEQPDHWTIEIDSEVCVGSGLCAGSAARAFTLDTAGRATAPASPVPADDDLLEAAENCPAAAITLRTAEEGKEIFAP
;
A
#
# COMPACT_ATOMS: atom_id res chain seq x y z
N MET A 1 31.77 -14.31 11.95
CA MET A 1 31.15 -13.40 10.97
C MET A 1 29.68 -13.80 10.97
N THR A 2 28.94 -13.31 11.97
CA THR A 2 27.57 -13.75 12.23
C THR A 2 26.71 -12.50 12.22
N THR A 3 26.12 -12.23 11.06
CA THR A 3 24.97 -11.35 10.93
C THR A 3 23.87 -12.18 10.29
N GLU A 4 23.42 -13.18 11.04
CA GLU A 4 22.07 -13.72 10.90
C GLU A 4 21.17 -12.79 11.69
N GLN A 5 20.51 -11.89 10.97
CA GLN A 5 19.42 -11.10 11.49
C GLN A 5 18.43 -10.98 10.33
N THR A 6 17.65 -12.03 10.15
CA THR A 6 16.47 -12.05 9.28
C THR A 6 15.38 -12.78 10.05
N ASP A 7 15.14 -12.28 11.26
CA ASP A 7 13.99 -12.61 12.08
C ASP A 7 13.09 -11.36 12.03
N GLN A 8 12.22 -11.33 11.02
CA GLN A 8 11.17 -10.33 10.86
C GLN A 8 10.00 -11.07 10.22
N THR A 9 9.36 -11.97 10.97
CA THR A 9 8.20 -12.71 10.46
C THR A 9 7.26 -13.09 11.61
N GLU A 10 6.89 -12.15 12.48
CA GLU A 10 5.86 -12.45 13.51
C GLU A 10 5.17 -11.22 14.15
N GLN A 11 5.50 -9.99 13.76
CA GLN A 11 4.67 -8.83 14.08
C GLN A 11 3.80 -8.54 12.85
N PRO A 12 2.50 -8.21 13.01
CA PRO A 12 1.78 -7.61 11.90
C PRO A 12 2.47 -6.27 11.64
N ASP A 13 3.37 -6.27 10.65
CA ASP A 13 4.04 -5.06 10.18
C ASP A 13 2.94 -4.02 9.94
N HIS A 14 3.16 -2.77 10.31
CA HIS A 14 2.23 -1.74 9.89
C HIS A 14 2.78 -1.06 8.65
N TRP A 15 1.92 -0.77 7.68
CA TRP A 15 2.30 -0.11 6.45
C TRP A 15 1.71 1.29 6.36
N THR A 16 2.43 2.16 5.67
CA THR A 16 1.94 3.46 5.20
C THR A 16 1.60 3.35 3.72
N ILE A 17 0.44 3.88 3.36
CA ILE A 17 -0.04 3.89 1.98
C ILE A 17 0.09 5.32 1.45
N GLU A 18 0.80 5.47 0.35
CA GLU A 18 0.89 6.73 -0.39
C GLU A 18 0.23 6.56 -1.76
N ILE A 19 -0.66 7.48 -2.12
CA ILE A 19 -1.32 7.48 -3.44
C ILE A 19 -0.93 8.78 -4.15
N ASP A 20 -0.26 8.64 -5.28
CA ASP A 20 0.04 9.78 -6.14
C ASP A 20 -1.21 10.19 -6.93
N SER A 21 -1.82 11.31 -6.53
CA SER A 21 -3.04 11.81 -7.17
C SER A 21 -2.84 12.38 -8.59
N GLU A 22 -1.60 12.73 -8.96
CA GLU A 22 -1.25 13.22 -10.29
C GLU A 22 -1.16 12.06 -11.29
N VAL A 23 -0.65 10.92 -10.85
CA VAL A 23 -0.53 9.67 -11.62
C VAL A 23 -1.81 8.84 -11.58
N CYS A 24 -2.58 8.88 -10.49
CA CYS A 24 -3.79 8.10 -10.33
C CYS A 24 -4.83 8.41 -11.43
N VAL A 25 -5.13 7.40 -12.25
CA VAL A 25 -6.12 7.50 -13.35
C VAL A 25 -7.55 7.20 -12.93
N GLY A 26 -7.79 6.87 -11.65
CA GLY A 26 -9.13 6.57 -11.14
C GLY A 26 -9.74 5.27 -11.65
N SER A 27 -8.92 4.24 -11.90
CA SER A 27 -9.39 2.95 -12.42
C SER A 27 -10.33 2.20 -11.47
N GLY A 28 -10.23 2.45 -10.15
CA GLY A 28 -11.00 1.76 -9.12
C GLY A 28 -10.54 0.35 -8.82
N LEU A 29 -9.48 -0.16 -9.47
CA LEU A 29 -8.99 -1.52 -9.26
C LEU A 29 -8.51 -1.77 -7.84
N CYS A 30 -7.85 -0.79 -7.22
CA CYS A 30 -7.44 -0.87 -5.81
C CYS A 30 -8.63 -0.99 -4.85
N ALA A 31 -9.74 -0.32 -5.12
CA ALA A 31 -10.98 -0.49 -4.35
C ALA A 31 -11.66 -1.84 -4.63
N GLY A 32 -11.40 -2.44 -5.80
CA GLY A 32 -11.83 -3.80 -6.13
C GLY A 32 -11.06 -4.88 -5.36
N SER A 33 -9.74 -4.76 -5.28
CA SER A 33 -8.88 -5.68 -4.53
C SER A 33 -8.99 -5.48 -3.02
N ALA A 34 -9.01 -4.22 -2.55
CA ALA A 34 -8.99 -3.88 -1.14
C ALA A 34 -10.07 -2.85 -0.79
N ALA A 35 -11.34 -3.24 -0.92
CA ALA A 35 -12.49 -2.37 -0.62
C ALA A 35 -12.54 -1.84 0.82
N ARG A 36 -11.85 -2.50 1.77
CA ARG A 36 -11.73 -2.04 3.16
C ARG A 36 -10.75 -0.87 3.33
N ALA A 37 -9.82 -0.71 2.39
CA ALA A 37 -8.70 0.22 2.48
C ALA A 37 -8.69 1.28 1.37
N PHE A 38 -9.28 1.02 0.21
CA PHE A 38 -9.32 2.02 -0.85
C PHE A 38 -10.75 2.42 -1.16
N THR A 39 -10.97 3.73 -1.24
CA THR A 39 -12.23 4.30 -1.72
C THR A 39 -11.93 5.33 -2.81
N LEU A 40 -12.90 5.59 -3.68
CA LEU A 40 -12.78 6.66 -4.67
C LEU A 40 -13.45 7.93 -4.13
N ASP A 41 -12.75 9.06 -4.25
CA ASP A 41 -13.32 10.36 -3.93
C ASP A 41 -14.29 10.85 -5.02
N THR A 42 -14.85 12.05 -4.83
CA THR A 42 -15.78 12.67 -5.78
C THR A 42 -15.15 13.01 -7.14
N ALA A 43 -13.82 13.10 -7.22
CA ALA A 43 -13.06 13.30 -8.45
C ALA A 43 -12.67 11.96 -9.11
N GLY A 44 -13.08 10.83 -8.54
CA GLY A 44 -12.74 9.49 -9.01
C GLY A 44 -11.31 9.08 -8.69
N ARG A 45 -10.61 9.77 -7.78
CA ARG A 45 -9.25 9.42 -7.36
C ARG A 45 -9.29 8.44 -6.20
N ALA A 46 -8.36 7.50 -6.19
CA ALA A 46 -8.20 6.59 -5.08
C ALA A 46 -7.74 7.34 -3.82
N THR A 47 -8.31 6.97 -2.69
CA THR A 47 -7.98 7.48 -1.36
C THR A 47 -7.77 6.29 -0.43
N ALA A 48 -6.81 6.42 0.48
CA ALA A 48 -6.48 5.43 1.50
C ALA A 48 -6.89 5.93 2.90
N PRO A 49 -7.08 5.02 3.88
CA PRO A 49 -7.25 5.40 5.27
C PRO A 49 -6.03 6.15 5.81
N ALA A 50 -6.22 6.78 6.96
CA ALA A 50 -5.11 7.31 7.73
C ALA A 50 -4.11 6.18 8.05
N SER A 51 -2.87 6.36 7.61
CA SER A 51 -1.76 5.50 7.95
C SER A 51 -1.25 5.80 9.37
N PRO A 52 -0.60 4.84 10.05
CA PRO A 52 -0.27 3.50 9.57
C PRO A 52 -1.44 2.50 9.69
N VAL A 53 -1.50 1.53 8.78
CA VAL A 53 -2.48 0.44 8.78
C VAL A 53 -1.81 -0.91 8.98
N PRO A 54 -2.51 -1.94 9.47
CA PRO A 54 -1.95 -3.29 9.49
C PRO A 54 -1.53 -3.73 8.08
N ALA A 55 -0.38 -4.40 7.98
CA ALA A 55 0.07 -5.09 6.79
C ALA A 55 -0.97 -6.11 6.38
N ASP A 56 -1.24 -6.15 5.09
CA ASP A 56 -2.38 -6.87 4.56
C ASP A 56 -2.10 -7.19 3.09
N ASP A 57 -2.28 -8.46 2.73
CA ASP A 57 -2.04 -8.95 1.36
C ASP A 57 -2.93 -8.23 0.34
N ASP A 58 -4.14 -7.83 0.73
CA ASP A 58 -5.05 -7.09 -0.16
C ASP A 58 -4.48 -5.70 -0.49
N LEU A 59 -3.72 -5.08 0.42
CA LEU A 59 -3.05 -3.80 0.14
C LEU A 59 -1.96 -3.98 -0.91
N LEU A 60 -1.19 -5.07 -0.80
CA LEU A 60 -0.15 -5.42 -1.76
C LEU A 60 -0.77 -5.71 -3.13
N GLU A 61 -1.81 -6.55 -3.17
CA GLU A 61 -2.55 -6.88 -4.39
C GLU A 61 -3.13 -5.61 -5.05
N ALA A 62 -3.67 -4.68 -4.26
CA ALA A 62 -4.19 -3.41 -4.76
C ALA A 62 -3.10 -2.53 -5.40
N ALA A 63 -1.88 -2.55 -4.85
CA ALA A 63 -0.74 -1.83 -5.41
C ALA A 63 -0.23 -2.49 -6.70
N GLU A 64 -0.13 -3.82 -6.73
CA GLU A 64 0.26 -4.62 -7.91
C GLU A 64 -0.72 -4.47 -9.08
N ASN A 65 -2.01 -4.41 -8.80
CA ASN A 65 -3.05 -4.25 -9.82
C ASN A 65 -3.25 -2.80 -10.28
N CYS A 66 -2.51 -1.84 -9.73
CA CYS A 66 -2.64 -0.45 -10.11
C CYS A 66 -2.03 -0.21 -11.52
N PRO A 67 -2.84 0.03 -12.56
CA PRO A 67 -2.34 0.11 -13.94
C PRO A 67 -1.50 1.36 -14.20
N ALA A 68 -1.70 2.38 -13.38
CA ALA A 68 -0.94 3.62 -13.43
C ALA A 68 0.23 3.63 -12.45
N ALA A 69 0.45 2.56 -11.67
CA ALA A 69 1.55 2.52 -10.71
C ALA A 69 1.50 3.72 -9.73
N ALA A 70 0.30 4.04 -9.24
CA ALA A 70 0.05 5.23 -8.42
C ALA A 70 0.08 4.96 -6.90
N ILE A 71 0.33 3.72 -6.47
CA ILE A 71 0.24 3.30 -5.06
C ILE A 71 1.62 2.83 -4.60
N THR A 72 2.10 3.39 -3.50
CA THR A 72 3.36 3.00 -2.86
C THR A 72 3.08 2.51 -1.44
N LEU A 73 3.68 1.39 -1.07
CA LEU A 73 3.58 0.80 0.26
C LEU A 73 4.94 0.82 0.95
N ARG A 74 4.98 1.28 2.20
CA ARG A 74 6.21 1.30 3.02
C ARG A 74 5.92 0.78 4.42
N THR A 75 6.93 0.21 5.08
CA THR A 75 6.86 -0.09 6.52
C THR A 75 6.70 1.21 7.30
N ALA A 76 5.84 1.19 8.31
CA ALA A 76 5.64 2.33 9.19
C ALA A 76 6.82 2.53 10.16
N GLU A 77 7.55 1.46 10.46
CA GLU A 77 8.65 1.47 11.44
C GLU A 77 9.93 2.07 10.88
N GLU A 78 10.32 1.67 9.66
CA GLU A 78 11.58 2.06 9.05
C GLU A 78 11.40 2.95 7.81
N GLY A 79 10.17 3.09 7.29
CA GLY A 79 9.93 3.71 5.99
C GLY A 79 10.46 2.89 4.82
N LYS A 80 10.85 1.63 5.07
CA LYS A 80 11.34 0.70 4.05
C LYS A 80 10.23 0.43 3.05
N GLU A 81 10.55 0.58 1.77
CA GLU A 81 9.64 0.30 0.68
C GLU A 81 9.32 -1.20 0.61
N ILE A 82 8.03 -1.51 0.69
CA ILE A 82 7.49 -2.87 0.53
C ILE A 82 7.13 -3.09 -0.94
N PHE A 83 6.49 -2.09 -1.54
CA PHE A 83 6.14 -2.09 -2.94
C PHE A 83 6.26 -0.67 -3.51
N ALA A 84 7.05 -0.55 -4.56
CA ALA A 84 7.01 0.58 -5.48
C ALA A 84 7.07 0.06 -6.93
N PRO A 85 6.40 0.77 -7.84
CA PRO A 85 6.37 0.44 -9.26
C PRO A 85 7.65 0.78 -10.02
#